data_AF-A0A961A611-F1
#
_entry.id   AF-A0A961A611-F1
#
_cell.length_a   1.000
_cell.length_b   1.000
_cell.length_c   1.000
_cell.angle_alpha   90.00
_cell.angle_beta   90.00
_cell.angle_gamma   90.00
#
_symmetry.space_group_name_H-M   'P 1'
#
loop_
_entity.id
_entity.type
_entity.pdbx_description
1 polymer ?
#
loop_
_entity_poly.entity_id
_entity_poly.type
_entity_poly.pdbx_seq_one_letter_code
_entity_poly.pdbx_strand_id
1 'polypeptide(L)'
;MAFTEVLQRDQAIKEIVNRSRTESQAQPWGQLYEGQESPQVTLESGITVRPADVARLVGLAYEDYRLADGHLLFFEEEDQQMVRRIVDHVLDKFRSLPDRPLSDQRLLSIVEKTLLYLKEYEIAKILVIQRSLEKIQLDEKVRLIRRNGQIVPWNTSKIEVAVRKAFLHLKLDSTPAVDVARAVEQKLADGSKAFVHIEEVQDMVQQTLMEGGLYKAAEAYILYRARRDMLRELEEARQEQIEEPSLATLRVVEENGRTTEWDGEDLRRRIEFGLLDLPEISLSSEEIERELHRSLFDGISRRDLNRTVILNAKAMMELDSGMNVFAGRILLSYIYEEVLPWSIMDGLGALRNAHREAFTESLRRGVDIGRLNPHLLNYDLGRLADAIDPSSDWAFDYLGVQTLYDRYLIVDKTGREHRRIETPQLFWMRVSMGLFIAYDNPEEQVIELYNLYRTRRFCSSTPTLFNSGTMHSQLSSCYLYWVDDSIEGIMMRGITENAFLSKWAGGLGGSWTSVRGTGAHINGTNGESQGVIPFLKLHNDQLVAVNQG
;
A
#
# COMPACT_ATOMS: atom_id res chain seq x y z
N MET A 1 -22.57 17.27 15.12
CA MET A 1 -23.51 16.99 16.22
C MET A 1 -24.84 16.46 15.70
N ALA A 2 -25.63 17.20 14.91
CA ALA A 2 -26.94 16.72 14.40
C ALA A 2 -26.90 15.41 13.56
N PHE A 3 -25.77 15.08 12.92
CA PHE A 3 -25.64 13.88 12.08
C PHE A 3 -25.35 12.58 12.84
N THR A 4 -24.75 12.65 14.03
CA THR A 4 -24.45 11.48 14.88
C THR A 4 -25.71 11.00 15.60
N GLU A 5 -26.58 11.94 16.00
CA GLU A 5 -27.88 11.67 16.62
C GLU A 5 -28.81 10.88 15.69
N VAL A 6 -28.89 11.23 14.40
CA VAL A 6 -29.76 10.53 13.42
C VAL A 6 -29.37 9.06 13.26
N LEU A 7 -28.07 8.74 13.29
CA LEU A 7 -27.60 7.37 13.11
C LEU A 7 -27.77 6.51 14.38
N GLN A 8 -27.52 7.10 15.55
CA GLN A 8 -27.80 6.46 16.84
C GLN A 8 -29.28 6.17 17.01
N ARG A 9 -30.14 7.11 16.59
CA ARG A 9 -31.60 6.95 16.57
C ARG A 9 -32.03 5.82 15.61
N ASP A 10 -31.41 5.71 14.43
CA ASP A 10 -31.66 4.61 13.49
C ASP A 10 -31.24 3.23 14.01
N GLN A 11 -30.16 3.18 14.80
CA GLN A 11 -29.73 1.95 15.49
C GLN A 11 -30.72 1.58 16.59
N ALA A 12 -31.13 2.54 17.43
CA ALA A 12 -32.13 2.34 18.47
C ALA A 12 -33.46 1.82 17.90
N ILE A 13 -33.97 2.46 16.84
CA ILE A 13 -35.18 2.00 16.12
C ILE A 13 -35.01 0.55 15.65
N LYS A 14 -33.87 0.22 15.04
CA LYS A 14 -33.63 -1.13 14.50
C LYS A 14 -33.52 -2.19 15.61
N GLU A 15 -32.92 -1.85 16.75
CA GLU A 15 -32.85 -2.75 17.91
C GLU A 15 -34.23 -3.03 18.49
N ILE A 16 -35.08 -2.00 18.61
CA ILE A 16 -36.43 -2.14 19.16
C ILE A 16 -37.32 -2.94 18.23
N VAL A 17 -37.32 -2.65 16.93
CA VAL A 17 -38.12 -3.39 15.93
C VAL A 17 -37.71 -4.87 15.84
N ASN A 18 -36.45 -5.21 16.15
CA ASN A 18 -35.96 -6.58 16.15
C ASN A 18 -36.22 -7.34 17.47
N ARG A 19 -36.69 -6.70 18.55
CA ARG A 19 -37.07 -7.40 19.78
C ARG A 19 -38.38 -8.16 19.54
N SER A 20 -38.40 -9.46 19.84
CA SER A 20 -39.63 -10.25 19.77
C SER A 20 -40.65 -9.72 20.77
N ARG A 21 -41.72 -9.08 20.29
CA ARG A 21 -42.84 -8.67 21.13
C ARG A 21 -43.62 -9.92 21.56
N THR A 22 -43.57 -10.26 22.85
CA THR A 22 -44.53 -11.20 23.44
C THR A 22 -45.92 -10.57 23.39
N GLU A 23 -46.93 -11.26 22.84
CA GLU A 23 -48.31 -10.77 22.63
C GLU A 23 -48.96 -10.13 23.88
N SER A 24 -48.44 -10.44 25.07
CA SER A 24 -48.94 -9.95 26.37
C SER A 24 -48.72 -8.44 26.66
N GLN A 25 -48.02 -7.67 25.81
CA GLN A 25 -47.69 -6.26 26.06
C GLN A 25 -48.17 -5.25 24.99
N ALA A 26 -48.83 -5.69 23.92
CA ALA A 26 -49.33 -4.78 22.89
C ALA A 26 -50.58 -4.02 23.39
N GLN A 27 -50.51 -2.67 23.42
CA GLN A 27 -51.66 -1.84 23.81
C GLN A 27 -52.80 -1.95 22.79
N PRO A 28 -54.06 -1.73 23.18
CA PRO A 28 -55.20 -2.04 22.34
C PRO A 28 -55.53 -0.91 21.35
N TRP A 29 -54.60 -0.55 20.46
CA TRP A 29 -54.80 0.50 19.44
C TRP A 29 -56.03 0.29 18.56
N GLY A 30 -56.44 -0.96 18.34
CA GLY A 30 -57.67 -1.30 17.63
C GLY A 30 -58.95 -0.84 18.34
N GLN A 31 -58.95 -0.68 19.67
CA GLN A 31 -60.11 -0.25 20.45
C GLN A 31 -60.49 1.22 20.18
N LEU A 32 -59.56 2.03 19.66
CA LEU A 32 -59.84 3.42 19.28
C LEU A 32 -60.92 3.55 18.18
N TYR A 33 -61.14 2.47 17.43
CA TYR A 33 -62.07 2.39 16.29
C TYR A 33 -63.02 1.18 16.40
N GLU A 34 -63.20 0.64 17.62
CA GLU A 34 -64.12 -0.47 17.86
C GLU A 34 -65.56 -0.05 17.55
N GLY A 35 -66.23 -0.76 16.64
CA GLY A 35 -67.58 -0.43 16.16
C GLY A 35 -67.65 0.49 14.93
N GLN A 36 -66.54 1.00 14.39
CA GLN A 36 -66.51 1.65 13.07
C GLN A 36 -66.19 0.64 11.96
N GLU A 37 -67.20 0.31 11.15
CA GLU A 37 -67.07 -0.65 10.04
C GLU A 37 -66.80 0.01 8.68
N SER A 38 -66.79 1.34 8.58
CA SER A 38 -66.60 2.06 7.32
C SER A 38 -65.74 3.30 7.46
N PRO A 39 -64.86 3.61 6.47
CA PRO A 39 -64.67 2.89 5.21
C PRO A 39 -63.88 1.58 5.39
N GLN A 40 -64.28 0.53 4.70
CA GLN A 40 -63.56 -0.74 4.64
C GLN A 40 -63.03 -0.99 3.23
N VAL A 41 -61.86 -1.60 3.15
CA VAL A 41 -61.20 -1.91 1.87
C VAL A 41 -60.95 -3.41 1.80
N THR A 42 -61.30 -4.02 0.68
CA THR A 42 -61.00 -5.43 0.42
C THR A 42 -59.62 -5.54 -0.22
N LEU A 43 -58.76 -6.41 0.32
CA LEU A 43 -57.47 -6.71 -0.27
C LEU A 43 -57.60 -7.76 -1.37
N GLU A 44 -56.63 -7.81 -2.30
CA GLU A 44 -56.52 -8.86 -3.31
C GLU A 44 -56.40 -10.28 -2.69
N SER A 45 -55.92 -10.36 -1.45
CA SER A 45 -55.87 -11.58 -0.63
C SER A 45 -57.24 -12.04 -0.08
N GLY A 46 -58.31 -11.27 -0.31
CA GLY A 46 -59.66 -11.53 0.21
C GLY A 46 -59.89 -11.04 1.65
N ILE A 47 -58.89 -10.41 2.27
CA ILE A 47 -58.97 -9.86 3.62
C ILE A 47 -59.61 -8.47 3.58
N THR A 48 -60.66 -8.24 4.36
CA THR A 48 -61.25 -6.92 4.54
C THR A 48 -60.52 -6.16 5.65
N VAL A 49 -59.87 -5.05 5.29
CA VAL A 49 -59.17 -4.16 6.22
C VAL A 49 -60.16 -3.17 6.82
N ARG A 50 -60.33 -3.24 8.14
CA ARG A 50 -61.20 -2.33 8.90
C ARG A 50 -60.41 -1.17 9.51
N PRO A 51 -61.06 -0.06 9.88
CA PRO A 51 -60.44 1.04 10.63
C PRO A 51 -59.58 0.58 11.82
N ALA A 52 -60.05 -0.41 12.58
CA ALA A 52 -59.32 -1.00 13.71
C ALA A 52 -58.00 -1.70 13.31
N ASP A 53 -57.90 -2.23 12.09
CA ASP A 53 -56.69 -2.90 11.60
C ASP A 53 -55.64 -1.88 11.15
N VAL A 54 -56.07 -0.76 10.54
CA VAL A 54 -55.19 0.38 10.22
C VAL A 54 -54.67 1.05 11.50
N ALA A 55 -55.53 1.22 12.50
CA ALA A 55 -55.15 1.76 13.80
C ALA A 55 -54.13 0.90 14.53
N ARG A 56 -54.25 -0.43 14.43
CA ARG A 56 -53.26 -1.37 14.98
C ARG A 56 -51.90 -1.22 14.27
N LEU A 57 -51.89 -1.17 12.95
CA LEU A 57 -50.65 -1.05 12.17
C LEU A 57 -49.91 0.28 12.45
N VAL A 58 -50.62 1.39 12.44
CA VAL A 58 -50.04 2.72 12.73
C VAL A 58 -49.65 2.84 14.20
N GLY A 59 -50.48 2.35 15.13
CA GLY A 59 -50.23 2.40 16.57
C GLY A 59 -48.99 1.62 16.99
N LEU A 60 -48.79 0.41 16.47
CA LEU A 60 -47.60 -0.39 16.75
C LEU A 60 -46.31 0.29 16.26
N ALA A 61 -46.34 0.92 15.07
CA ALA A 61 -45.20 1.69 14.57
C ALA A 61 -44.95 2.98 15.37
N TYR A 62 -46.00 3.61 15.89
CA TYR A 62 -45.89 4.77 16.78
C TYR A 62 -45.28 4.41 18.14
N GLU A 63 -45.64 3.26 18.71
CA GLU A 63 -44.99 2.74 19.93
C GLU A 63 -43.49 2.50 19.73
N ASP A 64 -43.11 1.84 18.63
CA ASP A 64 -41.69 1.60 18.31
C ASP A 64 -40.91 2.91 18.17
N TYR A 65 -41.55 3.94 17.63
CA TYR A 65 -40.98 5.29 17.55
C TYR A 65 -40.73 5.89 18.94
N ARG A 66 -41.75 5.86 19.81
CA ARG A 66 -41.68 6.42 21.17
C ARG A 66 -40.66 5.68 22.04
N LEU A 67 -40.60 4.35 21.92
CA LEU A 67 -39.57 3.52 22.56
C LEU A 67 -38.16 3.90 22.12
N ALA A 68 -37.97 4.16 20.82
CA ALA A 68 -36.66 4.52 20.27
C ALA A 68 -36.21 5.93 20.68
N ASP A 69 -37.15 6.79 21.03
CA ASP A 69 -36.91 8.13 21.59
C ASP A 69 -36.77 8.13 23.12
N GLY A 70 -36.77 6.95 23.76
CA GLY A 70 -36.53 6.79 25.21
C GLY A 70 -37.77 6.94 26.11
N HIS A 71 -38.98 7.02 25.54
CA HIS A 71 -40.22 7.01 26.32
C HIS A 71 -40.62 5.57 26.69
N LEU A 72 -41.10 5.37 27.93
CA LEU A 72 -41.46 4.04 28.48
C LEU A 72 -42.97 3.90 28.79
N LEU A 73 -43.73 4.99 28.68
CA LEU A 73 -45.19 5.05 28.86
C LEU A 73 -45.83 5.39 27.52
N PHE A 74 -46.96 4.72 27.21
CA PHE A 74 -47.64 4.80 25.92
C PHE A 74 -49.16 4.77 26.13
N PHE A 75 -49.92 5.21 25.13
CA PHE A 75 -51.39 5.19 25.09
C PHE A 75 -52.05 6.29 25.94
N GLU A 76 -51.35 7.40 26.18
CA GLU A 76 -51.93 8.59 26.82
C GLU A 76 -52.84 9.35 25.84
N GLU A 77 -53.60 10.34 26.34
CA GLU A 77 -54.58 11.08 25.53
C GLU A 77 -53.94 11.76 24.30
N GLU A 78 -52.70 12.25 24.43
CA GLU A 78 -51.92 12.82 23.33
C GLU A 78 -51.51 11.76 22.28
N ASP A 79 -51.07 10.57 22.73
CA ASP A 79 -50.68 9.48 21.83
C ASP A 79 -51.90 8.97 21.03
N GLN A 80 -53.06 8.86 21.70
CA GLN A 80 -54.32 8.45 21.07
C GLN A 80 -54.80 9.48 20.04
N GLN A 81 -54.71 10.77 20.33
CA GLN A 81 -55.03 11.84 19.38
C GLN A 81 -54.12 11.81 18.15
N MET A 82 -52.83 11.50 18.35
CA MET A 82 -51.84 11.41 17.27
C MET A 82 -52.13 10.25 16.32
N VAL A 83 -52.36 9.05 16.85
CA VAL A 83 -52.72 7.87 16.04
C VAL A 83 -54.05 8.07 15.35
N ARG A 84 -55.06 8.65 16.02
CA ARG A 84 -56.36 8.97 15.40
C ARG A 84 -56.23 9.92 14.22
N ARG A 85 -55.43 10.99 14.38
CA ARG A 85 -55.17 11.95 13.29
C ARG A 85 -54.61 11.26 12.04
N ILE A 86 -53.65 10.35 12.22
CA ILE A 86 -53.04 9.62 11.10
C ILE A 86 -54.06 8.67 10.47
N VAL A 87 -54.77 7.87 11.28
CA VAL A 87 -55.74 6.88 10.83
C VAL A 87 -56.90 7.55 10.08
N ASP A 88 -57.45 8.65 10.59
CA ASP A 88 -58.55 9.38 9.93
C ASP A 88 -58.15 9.87 8.53
N HIS A 89 -56.93 10.38 8.36
CA HIS A 89 -56.43 10.78 7.03
C HIS A 89 -56.21 9.60 6.08
N VAL A 90 -55.85 8.41 6.60
CA VAL A 90 -55.79 7.18 5.79
C VAL A 90 -57.19 6.76 5.37
N LEU A 91 -58.17 6.80 6.29
CA LEU A 91 -59.56 6.45 6.03
C LEU A 91 -60.22 7.40 5.03
N ASP A 92 -59.96 8.70 5.11
CA ASP A 92 -60.45 9.67 4.12
C ASP A 92 -59.88 9.41 2.72
N LYS A 93 -58.62 8.96 2.62
CA LYS A 93 -58.09 8.48 1.34
C LYS A 93 -58.81 7.22 0.88
N PHE A 94 -59.13 6.29 1.76
CA PHE A 94 -59.90 5.09 1.39
C PHE A 94 -61.30 5.43 0.86
N ARG A 95 -61.97 6.45 1.40
CA ARG A 95 -63.27 6.94 0.88
C ARG A 95 -63.19 7.47 -0.55
N SER A 96 -62.02 7.95 -0.97
CA SER A 96 -61.81 8.50 -2.31
C SER A 96 -61.33 7.48 -3.35
N LEU A 97 -61.09 6.22 -2.93
CA LEU A 97 -60.65 5.16 -3.83
C LEU A 97 -61.86 4.47 -4.50
N PRO A 98 -61.72 4.04 -5.77
CA PRO A 98 -62.74 3.25 -6.44
C PRO A 98 -62.92 1.88 -5.77
N ASP A 99 -64.14 1.34 -5.78
CA ASP A 99 -64.51 0.05 -5.17
C ASP A 99 -63.90 -1.13 -5.95
N ARG A 100 -62.61 -1.38 -5.71
CA ARG A 100 -61.82 -2.47 -6.29
C ARG A 100 -60.87 -3.05 -5.24
N PRO A 101 -60.53 -4.34 -5.34
CA PRO A 101 -59.56 -4.96 -4.46
C PRO A 101 -58.20 -4.22 -4.53
N LEU A 102 -57.62 -3.94 -3.37
CA LEU A 102 -56.33 -3.26 -3.24
C LEU A 102 -55.24 -4.29 -2.93
N SER A 103 -54.08 -4.18 -3.57
CA SER A 103 -52.93 -5.00 -3.18
C SER A 103 -52.38 -4.54 -1.83
N ASP A 104 -51.81 -5.47 -1.04
CA ASP A 104 -51.18 -5.17 0.25
C ASP A 104 -50.09 -4.09 0.12
N GLN A 105 -49.37 -4.08 -1.01
CA GLN A 105 -48.37 -3.05 -1.32
C GLN A 105 -48.99 -1.66 -1.51
N ARG A 106 -50.18 -1.59 -2.12
CA ARG A 106 -50.89 -0.34 -2.36
C ARG A 106 -51.48 0.22 -1.07
N LEU A 107 -51.99 -0.64 -0.18
CA LEU A 107 -52.43 -0.27 1.17
C LEU A 107 -51.29 0.42 1.94
N LEU A 108 -50.12 -0.23 2.03
CA LEU A 108 -48.95 0.31 2.72
C LEU A 108 -48.43 1.60 2.07
N SER A 109 -48.46 1.69 0.74
CA SER A 109 -48.09 2.93 0.03
C SER A 109 -49.03 4.09 0.35
N ILE A 110 -50.33 3.85 0.55
CA ILE A 110 -51.28 4.89 0.95
C ILE A 110 -50.98 5.37 2.36
N VAL A 111 -50.72 4.45 3.29
CA VAL A 111 -50.33 4.78 4.67
C VAL A 111 -49.03 5.59 4.69
N GLU A 112 -48.01 5.14 3.96
CA GLU A 112 -46.72 5.84 3.84
C GLU A 112 -46.89 7.25 3.25
N LYS A 113 -47.66 7.42 2.17
CA LYS A 113 -47.95 8.73 1.58
C LYS A 113 -48.73 9.64 2.52
N THR A 114 -49.59 9.10 3.38
CA THR A 114 -50.30 9.87 4.41
C THR A 114 -49.36 10.33 5.51
N LEU A 115 -48.47 9.46 5.98
CA LEU A 115 -47.44 9.82 6.96
C LEU A 115 -46.50 10.91 6.42
N LEU A 116 -46.09 10.81 5.15
CA LEU A 116 -45.30 11.85 4.48
C LEU A 116 -46.06 13.19 4.39
N TYR A 117 -47.34 13.16 4.04
CA TYR A 117 -48.19 14.36 3.99
C TYR A 117 -48.33 15.03 5.36
N LEU A 118 -48.48 14.22 6.42
CA LEU A 118 -48.57 14.67 7.80
C LEU A 118 -47.20 15.04 8.42
N LYS A 119 -46.10 14.88 7.67
CA LYS A 119 -44.71 15.11 8.10
C LYS A 119 -44.21 14.16 9.20
N GLU A 120 -44.80 12.97 9.29
CA GLU A 120 -44.48 11.91 10.24
C GLU A 120 -43.49 10.88 9.66
N TYR A 121 -42.26 11.34 9.39
CA TYR A 121 -41.25 10.58 8.64
C TYR A 121 -40.68 9.37 9.41
N GLU A 122 -40.53 9.48 10.72
CA GLU A 122 -39.93 8.42 11.55
C GLU A 122 -40.86 7.22 11.69
N ILE A 123 -42.17 7.46 11.83
CA ILE A 123 -43.19 6.40 11.82
C ILE A 123 -43.20 5.69 10.47
N ALA A 124 -43.10 6.43 9.35
CA ALA A 124 -43.00 5.85 8.01
C ALA A 124 -41.74 4.96 7.86
N LYS A 125 -40.61 5.41 8.43
CA LYS A 125 -39.35 4.68 8.42
C LYS A 125 -39.45 3.35 9.18
N ILE A 126 -40.14 3.33 10.31
CA ILE A 126 -40.37 2.13 11.12
C ILE A 126 -41.23 1.11 10.39
N LEU A 127 -42.33 1.55 9.77
CA LEU A 127 -43.20 0.66 8.97
C LEU A 127 -42.43 -0.01 7.82
N VAL A 128 -41.48 0.71 7.19
CA VAL A 128 -40.60 0.15 6.16
C VAL A 128 -39.62 -0.89 6.74
N ILE A 129 -39.13 -0.70 7.97
CA ILE A 129 -38.26 -1.67 8.65
C ILE A 129 -39.03 -2.94 9.02
N GLN A 130 -40.23 -2.82 9.59
CA GLN A 130 -41.11 -3.94 9.95
C GLN A 130 -41.49 -4.77 8.72
N ARG A 131 -41.84 -4.13 7.59
CA ARG A 131 -42.13 -4.80 6.32
C ARG A 131 -40.96 -5.68 5.82
N SER A 132 -39.73 -5.34 6.17
CA SER A 132 -38.54 -6.12 5.76
C SER A 132 -38.41 -7.48 6.46
N LEU A 133 -39.26 -7.75 7.46
CA LEU A 133 -39.29 -8.98 8.27
C LEU A 133 -40.38 -9.97 7.82
N GLU A 134 -41.47 -9.52 7.19
CA GLU A 134 -42.66 -10.34 6.92
C GLU A 134 -42.73 -11.01 5.53
N LYS A 135 -41.76 -10.80 4.63
CA LYS A 135 -41.74 -11.50 3.33
C LYS A 135 -40.54 -12.42 3.19
N ILE A 136 -40.81 -13.71 3.38
CA ILE A 136 -39.91 -14.83 3.06
C ILE A 136 -40.58 -15.65 1.96
N GLN A 137 -40.13 -15.48 0.70
CA GLN A 137 -39.89 -16.57 -0.28
C GLN A 137 -39.69 -16.03 -1.71
N LEU A 138 -38.90 -16.83 -2.46
CA LEU A 138 -38.62 -16.85 -3.92
C LEU A 138 -37.45 -15.97 -4.40
N ASP A 139 -36.29 -16.55 -4.71
CA ASP A 139 -35.94 -17.13 -6.03
C ASP A 139 -34.60 -17.92 -5.90
N GLU A 140 -34.45 -19.09 -6.53
CA GLU A 140 -33.38 -20.08 -6.24
C GLU A 140 -32.08 -19.89 -7.03
N LYS A 141 -31.99 -18.89 -7.93
CA LYS A 141 -30.91 -18.84 -8.93
C LYS A 141 -29.66 -18.05 -8.53
N VAL A 142 -29.74 -17.11 -7.58
CA VAL A 142 -28.61 -16.24 -7.18
C VAL A 142 -28.40 -16.29 -5.67
N ARG A 143 -27.14 -16.39 -5.22
CA ARG A 143 -26.75 -16.39 -3.80
C ARG A 143 -25.87 -15.18 -3.46
N LEU A 144 -26.15 -14.53 -2.32
CA LEU A 144 -25.43 -13.34 -1.84
C LEU A 144 -24.37 -13.74 -0.81
N ILE A 145 -23.13 -13.29 -0.99
CA ILE A 145 -22.05 -13.42 -0.01
C ILE A 145 -22.06 -12.17 0.87
N ARG A 146 -22.36 -12.36 2.17
CA ARG A 146 -22.26 -11.31 3.19
C ARG A 146 -20.80 -11.04 3.54
N ARG A 147 -20.53 -9.87 4.12
CA ARG A 147 -19.18 -9.44 4.54
C ARG A 147 -18.51 -10.39 5.54
N ASN A 148 -19.29 -11.11 6.33
CA ASN A 148 -18.83 -12.14 7.27
C ASN A 148 -18.60 -13.52 6.61
N GLY A 149 -18.60 -13.60 5.27
CA GLY A 149 -18.45 -14.84 4.51
C GLY A 149 -19.69 -15.72 4.44
N GLN A 150 -20.79 -15.38 5.12
CA GLN A 150 -22.01 -16.19 5.09
C GLN A 150 -22.75 -16.04 3.76
N ILE A 151 -23.16 -17.16 3.19
CA ILE A 151 -23.94 -17.22 1.96
C ILE A 151 -25.43 -17.24 2.32
N VAL A 152 -26.19 -16.29 1.76
CA VAL A 152 -27.63 -16.19 1.96
C VAL A 152 -28.39 -16.18 0.63
N PRO A 153 -29.65 -16.63 0.59
CA PRO A 153 -30.48 -16.53 -0.61
C PRO A 153 -30.66 -15.06 -1.03
N TRP A 154 -30.81 -14.84 -2.34
CA TRP A 154 -31.13 -13.52 -2.88
C TRP A 154 -32.47 -13.01 -2.32
N ASN A 155 -32.53 -11.70 -2.01
CA ASN A 155 -33.74 -11.07 -1.52
C ASN A 155 -33.84 -9.61 -2.00
N THR A 156 -34.64 -9.39 -3.04
CA THR A 156 -34.88 -8.08 -3.66
C THR A 156 -35.54 -7.08 -2.72
N SER A 157 -36.35 -7.54 -1.75
CA SER A 157 -36.99 -6.66 -0.76
C SER A 157 -35.98 -5.96 0.15
N LYS A 158 -34.80 -6.55 0.40
CA LYS A 158 -33.74 -5.88 1.18
C LYS A 158 -33.14 -4.70 0.44
N ILE A 159 -33.07 -4.75 -0.89
CA ILE A 159 -32.61 -3.63 -1.73
C ILE A 159 -33.66 -2.52 -1.72
N GLU A 160 -34.94 -2.86 -1.96
CA GLU A 160 -36.05 -1.91 -1.90
C GLU A 160 -36.03 -1.13 -0.56
N VAL A 161 -35.91 -1.84 0.56
CA VAL A 161 -35.87 -1.23 1.90
C VAL A 161 -34.68 -0.31 2.08
N ALA A 162 -33.50 -0.70 1.62
CA ALA A 162 -32.29 0.13 1.72
C ALA A 162 -32.43 1.42 0.91
N VAL A 163 -32.99 1.34 -0.31
CA VAL A 163 -33.24 2.50 -1.16
C VAL A 163 -34.34 3.39 -0.56
N ARG A 164 -35.46 2.82 -0.09
CA ARG A 164 -36.53 3.59 0.57
C ARG A 164 -36.03 4.40 1.76
N LYS A 165 -35.12 3.84 2.57
CA LYS A 165 -34.50 4.57 3.69
C LYS A 165 -33.72 5.81 3.22
N ALA A 166 -33.04 5.74 2.08
CA ALA A 166 -32.35 6.89 1.51
C ALA A 166 -33.34 7.99 1.07
N PHE A 167 -34.47 7.62 0.44
CA PHE A 167 -35.54 8.56 0.07
C PHE A 167 -36.20 9.21 1.28
N LEU A 168 -36.54 8.40 2.30
CA LEU A 168 -37.20 8.88 3.51
C LEU A 168 -36.29 9.78 4.35
N HIS A 169 -34.98 9.52 4.40
CA HIS A 169 -34.01 10.41 5.03
C HIS A 169 -34.01 11.82 4.39
N LEU A 170 -34.25 11.89 3.07
CA LEU A 170 -34.38 13.15 2.34
C LEU A 170 -35.79 13.73 2.36
N LYS A 171 -36.74 13.09 3.06
CA LYS A 171 -38.17 13.47 3.10
C LYS A 171 -38.82 13.48 1.71
N LEU A 172 -38.38 12.59 0.82
CA LEU A 172 -38.88 12.43 -0.55
C LEU A 172 -39.81 11.22 -0.66
N ASP A 173 -40.64 11.20 -1.71
CA ASP A 173 -41.47 10.04 -2.05
C ASP A 173 -40.57 8.85 -2.41
N SER A 174 -40.78 7.73 -1.71
CA SER A 174 -39.99 6.52 -1.80
C SER A 174 -40.47 5.55 -2.88
N THR A 175 -41.54 5.89 -3.61
CA THR A 175 -42.08 5.06 -4.71
C THR A 175 -41.06 4.62 -5.77
N PRO A 176 -40.07 5.45 -6.20
CA PRO A 176 -39.05 5.03 -7.17
C PRO A 176 -38.14 3.88 -6.68
N ALA A 177 -38.12 3.59 -5.37
CA ALA A 177 -37.28 2.53 -4.80
C ALA A 177 -37.64 1.13 -5.32
N VAL A 178 -38.91 0.90 -5.69
CA VAL A 178 -39.36 -0.39 -6.25
C VAL A 178 -38.74 -0.62 -7.63
N ASP A 179 -38.71 0.43 -8.45
CA ASP A 179 -38.16 0.35 -9.81
C ASP A 179 -36.65 0.18 -9.79
N VAL A 180 -35.96 0.85 -8.85
CA VAL A 180 -34.53 0.65 -8.61
C VAL A 180 -34.21 -0.78 -8.19
N ALA A 181 -34.97 -1.36 -7.26
CA ALA A 181 -34.77 -2.74 -6.80
C ALA A 181 -34.97 -3.75 -7.94
N ARG A 182 -36.01 -3.55 -8.76
CA ARG A 182 -36.28 -4.40 -9.94
C ARG A 182 -35.19 -4.26 -11.02
N ALA A 183 -34.69 -3.05 -11.26
CA ALA A 183 -33.64 -2.82 -12.24
C ALA A 183 -32.30 -3.48 -11.82
N VAL A 184 -31.98 -3.47 -10.52
CA VAL A 184 -30.81 -4.20 -10.00
C VAL A 184 -30.97 -5.71 -10.17
N GLU A 185 -32.16 -6.25 -9.88
CA GLU A 185 -32.48 -7.67 -10.08
C GLU A 185 -32.40 -8.08 -11.56
N GLN A 186 -32.88 -7.25 -12.49
CA GLN A 186 -32.75 -7.50 -13.93
C GLN A 186 -31.29 -7.52 -14.39
N LYS A 187 -30.47 -6.55 -13.96
CA LYS A 187 -29.03 -6.53 -14.25
C LYS A 187 -28.30 -7.76 -13.72
N LEU A 188 -28.77 -8.32 -12.61
CA LEU A 188 -28.24 -9.56 -12.03
C LEU A 188 -28.71 -10.81 -12.75
N ALA A 189 -29.94 -10.82 -13.28
CA ALA A 189 -30.45 -11.92 -14.08
C ALA A 189 -29.77 -11.99 -15.47
N ASP A 190 -29.41 -10.84 -16.04
CA ASP A 190 -28.69 -10.74 -17.31
C ASP A 190 -27.21 -11.14 -17.16
N GLY A 191 -26.63 -10.93 -15.97
CA GLY A 191 -25.30 -11.43 -15.61
C GLY A 191 -25.36 -12.90 -15.19
N SER A 192 -24.65 -13.78 -15.89
CA SER A 192 -24.61 -15.23 -15.59
C SER A 192 -23.83 -15.61 -14.31
N LYS A 193 -23.93 -14.82 -13.23
CA LYS A 193 -23.23 -15.04 -11.95
C LYS A 193 -24.14 -15.72 -10.92
N ALA A 194 -23.73 -16.89 -10.44
CA ALA A 194 -24.44 -17.63 -9.39
C ALA A 194 -24.21 -17.08 -7.96
N PHE A 195 -23.12 -16.34 -7.76
CA PHE A 195 -22.76 -15.72 -6.49
C PHE A 195 -22.37 -14.27 -6.69
N VAL A 196 -22.80 -13.40 -5.78
CA VAL A 196 -22.53 -11.96 -5.82
C VAL A 196 -22.14 -11.46 -4.43
N HIS A 197 -21.11 -10.63 -4.35
CA HIS A 197 -20.68 -10.03 -3.09
C HIS A 197 -21.57 -8.85 -2.71
N ILE A 198 -21.80 -8.62 -1.42
CA ILE A 198 -22.66 -7.53 -0.95
C ILE A 198 -22.18 -6.13 -1.39
N GLU A 199 -20.87 -5.91 -1.52
CA GLU A 199 -20.34 -4.64 -2.07
C GLU A 199 -20.76 -4.43 -3.53
N GLU A 200 -20.69 -5.48 -4.34
CA GLU A 200 -21.07 -5.43 -5.76
C GLU A 200 -22.55 -5.09 -5.90
N VAL A 201 -23.42 -5.64 -5.04
CA VAL A 201 -24.85 -5.26 -5.01
C VAL A 201 -25.03 -3.78 -4.64
N GLN A 202 -24.26 -3.28 -3.67
CA GLN A 202 -24.34 -1.87 -3.27
C GLN A 202 -23.89 -0.94 -4.39
N ASP A 203 -22.84 -1.30 -5.13
CA ASP A 203 -22.37 -0.57 -6.32
C ASP A 203 -23.45 -0.53 -7.40
N MET A 204 -24.11 -1.66 -7.66
CA MET A 204 -25.22 -1.74 -8.63
C MET A 204 -26.41 -0.86 -8.22
N VAL A 205 -26.73 -0.78 -6.93
CA VAL A 205 -27.78 0.11 -6.42
C VAL A 205 -27.41 1.57 -6.64
N GLN A 206 -26.17 1.96 -6.36
CA GLN A 206 -25.68 3.33 -6.59
C GLN A 206 -25.75 3.69 -8.07
N GLN A 207 -25.23 2.83 -8.94
CA GLN A 207 -25.25 3.04 -10.38
C GLN A 207 -26.69 3.18 -10.92
N THR A 208 -27.60 2.33 -10.46
CA THR A 208 -29.01 2.36 -10.90
C THR A 208 -29.73 3.62 -10.42
N LEU A 209 -29.42 4.12 -9.21
CA LEU A 209 -29.94 5.42 -8.74
C LEU A 209 -29.41 6.60 -9.57
N MET A 210 -28.14 6.56 -9.97
CA MET A 210 -27.54 7.60 -10.83
C MET A 210 -28.11 7.57 -12.25
N GLU A 211 -28.22 6.40 -12.87
CA GLU A 211 -28.80 6.21 -14.21
C GLU A 211 -30.28 6.63 -14.26
N GLY A 212 -31.02 6.41 -13.17
CA GLY A 212 -32.39 6.89 -13.03
C GLY A 212 -32.54 8.41 -12.80
N GLY A 213 -31.43 9.17 -12.78
CA GLY A 213 -31.43 10.61 -12.52
C GLY A 213 -31.75 10.99 -11.07
N LEU A 214 -31.72 10.03 -10.14
CA LEU A 214 -32.08 10.21 -8.73
C LEU A 214 -30.85 10.59 -7.89
N TYR A 215 -30.12 11.62 -8.32
CA TYR A 215 -28.81 11.98 -7.78
C TYR A 215 -28.81 12.26 -6.27
N LYS A 216 -29.83 12.98 -5.77
CA LYS A 216 -29.93 13.28 -4.33
C LYS A 216 -30.08 12.01 -3.49
N ALA A 217 -30.90 11.07 -3.96
CA ALA A 217 -31.08 9.78 -3.28
C ALA A 217 -29.81 8.91 -3.37
N ALA A 218 -29.11 8.92 -4.50
CA ALA A 218 -27.81 8.27 -4.67
C ALA A 218 -26.77 8.83 -3.68
N GLU A 219 -26.66 10.15 -3.57
CA GLU A 219 -25.77 10.84 -2.63
C GLU A 219 -26.06 10.43 -1.18
N ALA A 220 -27.33 10.47 -0.76
CA ALA A 220 -27.72 10.05 0.59
C ALA A 220 -27.40 8.58 0.87
N TYR A 221 -27.59 7.70 -0.12
CA TYR A 221 -27.24 6.29 -0.02
C TYR A 221 -25.72 6.07 0.12
N ILE A 222 -24.90 6.76 -0.69
CA ILE A 222 -23.43 6.70 -0.65
C ILE A 222 -22.90 7.19 0.70
N LEU A 223 -23.38 8.34 1.17
CA LEU A 223 -22.97 8.91 2.46
C LEU A 223 -23.36 7.97 3.61
N TYR A 224 -24.53 7.32 3.56
CA TYR A 224 -24.93 6.35 4.57
C TYR A 224 -24.04 5.10 4.56
N ARG A 225 -23.67 4.59 3.39
CA ARG A 225 -22.73 3.46 3.23
C ARG A 225 -21.37 3.78 3.84
N ALA A 226 -20.76 4.90 3.45
CA ALA A 226 -19.45 5.33 3.93
C ALA A 226 -19.42 5.51 5.46
N ARG A 227 -20.46 6.10 6.06
CA ARG A 227 -20.57 6.23 7.53
C ARG A 227 -20.64 4.88 8.23
N ARG A 228 -21.39 3.94 7.64
CA ARG A 228 -21.51 2.59 8.15
C ARG A 228 -20.16 1.86 8.05
N ASP A 229 -19.37 2.09 7.00
CA ASP A 229 -18.04 1.49 6.82
C ASP A 229 -17.09 2.03 7.90
N MET A 230 -17.02 3.34 8.09
CA MET A 230 -16.20 3.97 9.14
C MET A 230 -16.53 3.47 10.56
N LEU A 231 -17.82 3.26 10.88
CA LEU A 231 -18.19 2.73 12.20
C LEU A 231 -17.79 1.27 12.39
N ARG A 232 -17.76 0.48 11.31
CA ARG A 232 -17.24 -0.88 11.39
C ARG A 232 -15.74 -0.87 11.59
N GLU A 233 -15.01 -0.04 10.87
CA GLU A 233 -13.58 0.15 11.09
C GLU A 233 -13.29 0.59 12.53
N LEU A 234 -14.13 1.47 13.11
CA LEU A 234 -14.03 1.86 14.51
C LEU A 234 -14.40 0.75 15.49
N GLU A 235 -15.42 -0.06 15.21
CA GLU A 235 -15.80 -1.23 16.03
C GLU A 235 -14.72 -2.32 15.97
N GLU A 236 -14.20 -2.62 14.77
CA GLU A 236 -13.08 -3.52 14.52
C GLU A 236 -11.81 -3.01 15.22
N ALA A 237 -11.46 -1.74 15.08
CA ALA A 237 -10.33 -1.13 15.79
C ALA A 237 -10.50 -1.15 17.32
N ARG A 238 -11.73 -1.03 17.83
CA ARG A 238 -12.02 -1.18 19.27
C ARG A 238 -11.90 -2.62 19.75
N GLN A 239 -12.21 -3.58 18.89
CA GLN A 239 -12.04 -5.01 19.16
C GLN A 239 -10.56 -5.39 19.12
N GLU A 240 -9.80 -4.84 18.16
CA GLU A 240 -8.34 -4.97 18.04
C GLU A 240 -7.60 -4.25 19.19
N GLN A 241 -8.13 -3.17 19.77
CA GLN A 241 -7.56 -2.55 20.97
C GLN A 241 -7.63 -3.43 22.23
N ILE A 242 -8.42 -4.51 22.24
CA ILE A 242 -8.49 -5.48 23.34
C ILE A 242 -7.51 -6.65 23.12
N GLU A 243 -7.10 -6.89 21.88
CA GLU A 243 -6.02 -7.79 21.51
C GLU A 243 -4.86 -6.95 20.96
N GLU A 244 -4.00 -6.42 21.83
CA GLU A 244 -2.67 -5.97 21.37
C GLU A 244 -2.10 -7.13 20.53
N PRO A 245 -1.81 -6.93 19.23
CA PRO A 245 -0.93 -7.83 18.54
C PRO A 245 0.42 -7.52 19.15
N SER A 246 0.76 -8.19 20.26
CA SER A 246 2.16 -8.43 20.57
C SER A 246 2.72 -8.97 19.25
N LEU A 247 3.62 -8.21 18.61
CA LEU A 247 4.30 -8.64 17.39
C LEU A 247 4.74 -10.08 17.60
N ALA A 248 3.98 -11.01 17.02
CA ALA A 248 4.09 -12.40 17.38
C ALA A 248 5.50 -12.86 17.04
N THR A 249 6.18 -13.44 18.02
CA THR A 249 7.55 -13.91 17.86
C THR A 249 7.60 -14.82 16.62
N LEU A 250 8.36 -14.42 15.60
CA LEU A 250 8.45 -15.19 14.36
C LEU A 250 9.52 -16.26 14.52
N ARG A 251 9.27 -17.46 13.99
CA ARG A 251 10.32 -18.47 13.87
C ARG A 251 11.15 -18.15 12.63
N VAL A 252 12.45 -17.90 12.82
CA VAL A 252 13.39 -17.59 11.75
C VAL A 252 14.33 -18.77 11.54
N VAL A 253 14.50 -19.18 10.29
CA VAL A 253 15.45 -20.24 9.92
C VAL A 253 16.81 -19.61 9.66
N GLU A 254 17.77 -19.88 10.53
CA GLU A 254 19.16 -19.45 10.40
C GLU A 254 19.88 -20.22 9.28
N GLU A 255 21.02 -19.72 8.81
CA GLU A 255 21.81 -20.33 7.74
C GLU A 255 22.29 -21.76 8.06
N ASN A 256 22.48 -22.07 9.35
CA ASN A 256 22.83 -23.42 9.81
C ASN A 256 21.63 -24.39 9.87
N GLY A 257 20.44 -23.96 9.44
CA GLY A 257 19.20 -24.72 9.48
C GLY A 257 18.51 -24.77 10.84
N ARG A 258 19.07 -24.11 11.86
CA ARG A 258 18.44 -23.99 13.19
C ARG A 258 17.32 -22.95 13.13
N THR A 259 16.21 -23.26 13.78
CA THR A 259 15.12 -22.29 13.96
C THR A 259 15.34 -21.52 15.27
N THR A 260 15.30 -20.20 15.20
CA THR A 260 15.37 -19.28 16.34
C THR A 260 14.07 -18.47 16.43
N GLU A 261 13.75 -18.02 17.63
CA GLU A 261 12.64 -17.10 17.86
C GLU A 261 13.14 -15.66 17.67
N TRP A 262 12.40 -14.87 16.91
CA TRP A 262 12.70 -13.48 16.59
C TRP A 262 11.61 -12.56 17.12
N ASP A 263 12.00 -11.65 18.00
CA ASP A 263 11.13 -10.72 18.75
C ASP A 263 11.12 -9.29 18.18
N GLY A 264 11.83 -9.06 17.07
CA GLY A 264 11.92 -7.75 16.42
C GLY A 264 12.75 -6.71 17.17
N GLU A 265 13.47 -7.07 18.23
CA GLU A 265 14.28 -6.10 18.98
C GLU A 265 15.38 -5.48 18.11
N ASP A 266 16.04 -6.27 17.27
CA ASP A 266 17.07 -5.78 16.34
C ASP A 266 16.46 -4.82 15.30
N LEU A 267 15.26 -5.09 14.80
CA LEU A 267 14.55 -4.21 13.87
C LEU A 267 14.20 -2.88 14.52
N ARG A 268 13.69 -2.87 15.76
CA ARG A 268 13.42 -1.64 16.51
C ARG A 268 14.69 -0.80 16.68
N ARG A 269 15.84 -1.42 17.01
CA ARG A 269 17.12 -0.70 17.07
C ARG A 269 17.59 -0.20 15.71
N ARG A 270 17.31 -0.91 14.62
CA ARG A 270 17.57 -0.41 13.25
C ARG A 270 16.68 0.78 12.89
N ILE A 271 15.41 0.78 13.32
CA ILE A 271 14.50 1.91 13.12
C ILE A 271 15.03 3.13 13.88
N GLU A 272 15.40 2.97 15.15
CA GLU A 272 16.03 4.04 15.95
C GLU A 272 17.29 4.61 15.27
N PHE A 273 18.18 3.73 14.78
CA PHE A 273 19.35 4.14 14.02
C PHE A 273 18.98 4.86 12.71
N GLY A 274 18.01 4.32 11.98
CA GLY A 274 17.55 4.88 10.71
C GLY A 274 16.99 6.30 10.88
N LEU A 275 16.30 6.56 11.99
CA LEU A 275 15.62 7.82 12.27
C LEU A 275 16.52 8.91 12.90
N LEU A 276 17.76 8.57 13.28
CA LEU A 276 18.66 9.47 14.01
C LEU A 276 18.91 10.80 13.27
N ASP A 277 18.58 11.94 13.89
CA ASP A 277 18.77 13.28 13.31
C ASP A 277 18.12 13.49 11.93
N LEU A 278 17.03 12.78 11.61
CA LEU A 278 16.22 13.09 10.42
C LEU A 278 15.24 14.24 10.70
N PRO A 279 15.09 15.20 9.77
CA PRO A 279 14.03 16.21 9.86
C PRO A 279 12.64 15.56 9.78
N GLU A 280 11.59 16.30 10.15
CA GLU A 280 10.20 15.83 10.23
C GLU A 280 9.85 14.77 9.18
N ILE A 281 9.71 13.52 9.67
CA ILE A 281 9.33 12.34 8.91
C ILE A 281 7.80 12.27 8.81
N SER A 282 7.29 11.75 7.69
CA SER A 282 5.84 11.66 7.46
C SER A 282 5.13 10.59 8.30
N LEU A 283 5.87 9.57 8.75
CA LEU A 283 5.35 8.41 9.49
C LEU A 283 5.86 8.39 10.93
N SER A 284 5.01 7.90 11.86
CA SER A 284 5.44 7.61 13.22
C SER A 284 6.36 6.38 13.28
N SER A 285 7.09 6.21 14.38
CA SER A 285 7.96 5.04 14.56
C SER A 285 7.18 3.72 14.52
N GLU A 286 5.96 3.72 15.05
CA GLU A 286 5.07 2.55 15.05
C GLU A 286 4.54 2.24 13.64
N GLU A 287 4.25 3.27 12.84
CA GLU A 287 3.85 3.09 11.45
C GLU A 287 4.99 2.54 10.59
N ILE A 288 6.22 3.02 10.79
CA ILE A 288 7.42 2.50 10.14
C ILE A 288 7.65 1.04 10.52
N GLU A 289 7.54 0.69 11.80
CA GLU A 289 7.67 -0.70 12.25
C GLU A 289 6.64 -1.58 11.56
N ARG A 290 5.37 -1.17 11.53
CA ARG A 290 4.30 -1.89 10.84
C ARG A 290 4.60 -2.08 9.34
N GLU A 291 5.09 -1.05 8.64
CA GLU A 291 5.45 -1.16 7.22
C GLU A 291 6.65 -2.08 7.00
N LEU A 292 7.68 -2.03 7.87
CA LEU A 292 8.83 -2.92 7.78
C LEU A 292 8.49 -4.38 8.10
N HIS A 293 7.48 -4.62 8.92
CA HIS A 293 6.95 -5.96 9.21
C HIS A 293 6.08 -6.54 8.09
N ARG A 294 5.66 -5.75 7.09
CA ARG A 294 4.82 -6.27 6.00
C ARG A 294 5.53 -7.40 5.27
N SER A 295 4.77 -8.43 4.92
CA SER A 295 5.30 -9.59 4.19
C SER A 295 6.30 -10.45 4.97
N LEU A 296 6.56 -10.17 6.25
CA LEU A 296 7.22 -11.13 7.14
C LEU A 296 6.23 -12.23 7.52
N PHE A 297 6.70 -13.48 7.52
CA PHE A 297 5.89 -14.65 7.85
C PHE A 297 6.68 -15.63 8.70
N ASP A 298 5.96 -16.48 9.42
CA ASP A 298 6.56 -17.50 10.28
C ASP A 298 7.29 -18.58 9.47
N GLY A 299 8.52 -18.91 9.85
CA GLY A 299 9.40 -19.83 9.12
C GLY A 299 10.25 -19.18 8.02
N ILE A 300 10.28 -17.85 7.93
CA ILE A 300 11.14 -17.12 6.97
C ILE A 300 12.63 -17.39 7.24
N SER A 301 13.46 -17.44 6.19
CA SER A 301 14.91 -17.56 6.35
C SER A 301 15.51 -16.22 6.85
N ARG A 302 16.61 -16.26 7.62
CA ARG A 302 17.31 -15.05 8.08
C ARG A 302 17.68 -14.12 6.91
N ARG A 303 18.12 -14.72 5.80
CA ARG A 303 18.47 -13.99 4.57
C ARG A 303 17.27 -13.30 3.94
N ASP A 304 16.14 -14.01 3.85
CA ASP A 304 14.92 -13.44 3.27
C ASP A 304 14.26 -12.40 4.19
N LEU A 305 14.37 -12.57 5.52
CA LEU A 305 13.96 -11.58 6.49
C LEU A 305 14.71 -10.27 6.27
N ASN A 306 16.05 -10.30 6.29
CA ASN A 306 16.88 -9.11 6.07
C ASN A 306 16.55 -8.44 4.73
N ARG A 307 16.41 -9.24 3.67
CA ARG A 307 16.05 -8.74 2.34
C ARG A 307 14.67 -8.10 2.31
N THR A 308 13.69 -8.69 2.97
CA THR A 308 12.32 -8.18 3.03
C THR A 308 12.27 -6.85 3.77
N VAL A 309 12.97 -6.72 4.89
CA VAL A 309 13.10 -5.45 5.62
C VAL A 309 13.70 -4.36 4.72
N ILE A 310 14.77 -4.65 3.97
CA ILE A 310 15.38 -3.70 3.04
C ILE A 310 14.39 -3.30 1.92
N LEU A 311 13.64 -4.26 1.37
CA LEU A 311 12.64 -4.00 0.32
C LEU A 311 11.48 -3.14 0.83
N ASN A 312 11.00 -3.39 2.04
CA ASN A 312 9.95 -2.59 2.67
C ASN A 312 10.46 -1.17 2.96
N ALA A 313 11.69 -1.02 3.46
CA ALA A 313 12.32 0.28 3.64
C ALA A 313 12.41 1.06 2.32
N LYS A 314 12.78 0.36 1.24
CA LYS A 314 12.83 0.94 -0.11
C LYS A 314 11.47 1.42 -0.60
N ALA A 315 10.38 0.72 -0.30
CA ALA A 315 9.04 1.12 -0.70
C ALA A 315 8.59 2.45 -0.06
N MET A 316 9.13 2.80 1.10
CA MET A 316 8.83 4.07 1.80
C MET A 316 9.60 5.27 1.24
N MET A 317 10.57 5.08 0.34
CA MET A 317 11.38 6.16 -0.25
C MET A 317 10.57 7.22 -1.00
N GLU A 318 9.38 6.86 -1.49
CA GLU A 318 8.51 7.76 -2.25
C GLU A 318 7.72 8.73 -1.35
N LEU A 319 7.67 8.49 -0.04
CA LEU A 319 6.87 9.28 0.89
C LEU A 319 7.47 10.66 1.12
N ASP A 320 8.77 10.73 1.45
CA ASP A 320 9.48 11.98 1.67
C ASP A 320 11.00 11.81 1.52
N SER A 321 11.73 12.93 1.50
CA SER A 321 13.18 12.94 1.34
C SER A 321 13.95 12.33 2.51
N GLY A 322 13.39 12.35 3.72
CA GLY A 322 13.99 11.73 4.91
C GLY A 322 13.97 10.20 4.80
N MET A 323 12.91 9.63 4.24
CA MET A 323 12.80 8.19 4.00
C MET A 323 13.88 7.64 3.05
N ASN A 324 14.40 8.44 2.12
CA ASN A 324 15.54 8.04 1.28
C ASN A 324 16.82 7.79 2.08
N VAL A 325 17.09 8.63 3.09
CA VAL A 325 18.23 8.49 3.99
C VAL A 325 17.98 7.37 5.00
N PHE A 326 16.75 7.27 5.53
CA PHE A 326 16.32 6.16 6.38
C PHE A 326 16.58 4.81 5.71
N ALA A 327 16.09 4.61 4.48
CA ALA A 327 16.30 3.38 3.74
C ALA A 327 17.80 3.08 3.50
N GLY A 328 18.59 4.12 3.23
CA GLY A 328 20.05 4.01 3.13
C GLY A 328 20.69 3.53 4.44
N ARG A 329 20.25 4.03 5.59
CA ARG A 329 20.74 3.62 6.91
C ARG A 329 20.30 2.20 7.28
N ILE A 330 19.08 1.81 6.95
CA ILE A 330 18.65 0.41 7.11
C ILE A 330 19.58 -0.51 6.33
N LEU A 331 19.87 -0.20 5.05
CA LEU A 331 20.83 -0.96 4.25
C LEU A 331 22.24 -0.95 4.87
N LEU A 332 22.74 0.20 5.32
CA LEU A 332 24.04 0.31 5.98
C LEU A 332 24.15 -0.58 7.22
N SER A 333 23.09 -0.68 8.03
CA SER A 333 23.10 -1.52 9.22
C SER A 333 23.38 -2.99 8.89
N TYR A 334 22.81 -3.50 7.79
CA TYR A 334 23.08 -4.86 7.31
C TYR A 334 24.47 -5.00 6.68
N ILE A 335 24.96 -3.97 5.98
CA ILE A 335 26.33 -3.96 5.44
C ILE A 335 27.35 -4.00 6.57
N TYR A 336 27.13 -3.25 7.65
CA TYR A 336 28.00 -3.27 8.82
C TYR A 336 28.04 -4.64 9.47
N GLU A 337 26.89 -5.31 9.65
CA GLU A 337 26.85 -6.67 10.19
C GLU A 337 27.45 -7.73 9.24
N GLU A 338 27.35 -7.51 7.93
CA GLU A 338 27.99 -8.41 6.96
C GLU A 338 29.52 -8.32 7.06
N VAL A 339 30.08 -7.13 7.28
CA VAL A 339 31.53 -6.88 7.13
C VAL A 339 32.28 -6.80 8.47
N LEU A 340 31.69 -6.15 9.48
CA LEU A 340 32.33 -5.82 10.74
C LEU A 340 32.00 -6.87 11.81
N PRO A 341 32.85 -7.01 12.85
CA PRO A 341 32.52 -7.74 14.06
C PRO A 341 31.58 -6.90 14.95
N TRP A 342 30.40 -6.54 14.44
CA TRP A 342 29.44 -5.66 15.10
C TRP A 342 28.01 -6.09 14.75
N SER A 343 27.11 -6.02 15.72
CA SER A 343 25.66 -6.09 15.51
C SER A 343 24.99 -4.78 15.91
N ILE A 344 23.83 -4.49 15.30
CA ILE A 344 22.96 -3.39 15.75
C ILE A 344 22.66 -3.47 17.26
N MET A 345 22.72 -4.68 17.81
CA MET A 345 22.54 -4.93 19.24
C MET A 345 23.69 -4.40 20.12
N ASP A 346 24.89 -4.22 19.60
CA ASP A 346 26.04 -3.68 20.33
C ASP A 346 25.97 -2.16 20.50
N GLY A 347 25.10 -1.51 19.73
CA GLY A 347 24.88 -0.07 19.74
C GLY A 347 25.93 0.73 18.96
N LEU A 348 25.60 1.99 18.67
CA LEU A 348 26.41 2.86 17.80
C LEU A 348 27.77 3.23 18.39
N GLY A 349 27.91 3.22 19.72
CA GLY A 349 29.18 3.52 20.40
C GLY A 349 30.29 2.51 20.08
N ALA A 350 29.93 1.26 19.80
CA ALA A 350 30.89 0.21 19.44
C ALA A 350 31.31 0.25 17.96
N LEU A 351 30.53 0.93 17.10
CA LEU A 351 30.70 0.89 15.65
C LEU A 351 32.07 1.43 15.19
N ARG A 352 32.58 2.49 15.85
CA ARG A 352 33.90 3.06 15.53
C ARG A 352 35.03 2.07 15.84
N ASN A 353 34.94 1.37 16.97
CA ASN A 353 35.94 0.35 17.33
C ASN A 353 35.86 -0.85 16.39
N ALA A 354 34.65 -1.28 16.00
CA ALA A 354 34.48 -2.35 15.03
C ALA A 354 35.09 -2.02 13.66
N HIS A 355 34.97 -0.77 13.20
CA HIS A 355 35.66 -0.31 11.98
C HIS A 355 37.18 -0.36 12.14
N ARG A 356 37.70 0.09 13.29
CA ARG A 356 39.14 0.10 13.59
C ARG A 356 39.73 -1.32 13.57
N GLU A 357 39.03 -2.27 14.19
CA GLU A 357 39.42 -3.68 14.23
C GLU A 357 39.34 -4.32 12.84
N ALA A 358 38.25 -4.11 12.11
CA ALA A 358 38.04 -4.67 10.78
C ALA A 358 38.97 -4.07 9.71
N PHE A 359 39.44 -2.83 9.87
CA PHE A 359 40.27 -2.15 8.86
C PHE A 359 41.56 -2.90 8.56
N THR A 360 42.31 -3.31 9.59
CA THR A 360 43.56 -4.05 9.37
C THR A 360 43.29 -5.44 8.78
N GLU A 361 42.24 -6.12 9.25
CA GLU A 361 41.90 -7.46 8.78
C GLU A 361 41.39 -7.46 7.33
N SER A 362 40.57 -6.48 6.94
CA SER A 362 40.09 -6.33 5.57
C SER A 362 41.23 -6.11 4.58
N LEU A 363 42.23 -5.30 4.93
CA LEU A 363 43.42 -5.11 4.09
C LEU A 363 44.24 -6.38 3.96
N ARG A 364 44.51 -7.08 5.07
CA ARG A 364 45.22 -8.37 5.05
C ARG A 364 44.50 -9.39 4.19
N ARG A 365 43.19 -9.56 4.42
CA ARG A 365 42.36 -10.46 3.63
C ARG A 365 42.39 -10.11 2.15
N GLY A 366 42.27 -8.83 1.82
CA GLY A 366 42.34 -8.34 0.44
C GLY A 366 43.68 -8.62 -0.24
N VAL A 367 44.79 -8.55 0.51
CA VAL A 367 46.13 -8.91 0.04
C VAL A 367 46.24 -10.43 -0.15
N ASP A 368 45.75 -11.23 0.81
CA ASP A 368 45.79 -12.69 0.77
C ASP A 368 45.06 -13.26 -0.45
N ILE A 369 43.91 -12.67 -0.82
CA ILE A 369 43.14 -13.08 -2.01
C ILE A 369 43.66 -12.42 -3.31
N GLY A 370 44.78 -11.70 -3.27
CA GLY A 370 45.41 -11.06 -4.42
C GLY A 370 44.61 -9.91 -5.03
N ARG A 371 43.68 -9.32 -4.28
CA ARG A 371 42.87 -8.18 -4.72
C ARG A 371 43.51 -6.84 -4.39
N LEU A 372 44.26 -6.76 -3.30
CA LEU A 372 44.95 -5.55 -2.83
C LEU A 372 46.46 -5.65 -2.98
N ASN A 373 47.09 -4.49 -3.17
CA ASN A 373 48.54 -4.39 -3.22
C ASN A 373 49.13 -4.55 -1.80
N PRO A 374 50.11 -5.45 -1.59
CA PRO A 374 50.76 -5.65 -0.28
C PRO A 374 51.36 -4.39 0.35
N HIS A 375 51.76 -3.40 -0.46
CA HIS A 375 52.32 -2.15 0.04
C HIS A 375 51.36 -1.35 0.91
N LEU A 376 50.03 -1.59 0.79
CA LEU A 376 49.05 -0.98 1.69
C LEU A 376 49.26 -1.36 3.17
N LEU A 377 49.91 -2.49 3.44
CA LEU A 377 50.20 -2.93 4.81
C LEU A 377 51.42 -2.22 5.43
N ASN A 378 52.18 -1.45 4.65
CA ASN A 378 53.36 -0.73 5.13
C ASN A 378 53.03 0.61 5.80
N TYR A 379 51.79 1.07 5.70
CA TYR A 379 51.30 2.29 6.34
C TYR A 379 51.20 2.13 7.86
N ASP A 380 51.16 3.26 8.58
CA ASP A 380 50.67 3.27 9.97
C ASP A 380 49.14 3.05 10.01
N LEU A 381 48.75 1.78 9.95
CA LEU A 381 47.35 1.36 9.96
C LEU A 381 46.62 1.78 11.24
N GLY A 382 47.32 1.92 12.37
CA GLY A 382 46.72 2.37 13.63
C GLY A 382 46.27 3.83 13.52
N ARG A 383 47.16 4.70 13.03
CA ARG A 383 46.85 6.11 12.78
C ARG A 383 45.73 6.30 11.76
N LEU A 384 45.74 5.54 10.67
CA LEU A 384 44.69 5.61 9.65
C LEU A 384 43.34 5.10 10.19
N ALA A 385 43.35 4.01 10.96
CA ALA A 385 42.13 3.46 11.56
C ALA A 385 41.49 4.44 12.57
N ASP A 386 42.31 5.18 13.32
CA ASP A 386 41.83 6.19 14.27
C ASP A 386 41.14 7.38 13.58
N ALA A 387 41.50 7.67 12.32
CA ALA A 387 40.90 8.72 11.50
C ALA A 387 39.51 8.34 10.94
N ILE A 388 39.14 7.05 10.94
CA ILE A 388 37.87 6.58 10.41
C ILE A 388 36.69 7.11 11.25
N ASP A 389 35.72 7.68 10.55
CA ASP A 389 34.48 8.21 11.11
C ASP A 389 33.24 7.58 10.44
N PRO A 390 32.63 6.57 11.07
CA PRO A 390 31.43 5.90 10.54
C PRO A 390 30.21 6.82 10.41
N SER A 391 30.13 7.91 11.19
CA SER A 391 28.96 8.81 11.14
C SER A 391 28.81 9.50 9.79
N SER A 392 29.90 9.62 9.03
CA SER A 392 29.90 10.19 7.69
C SER A 392 29.10 9.36 6.68
N ASP A 393 28.89 8.06 6.94
CA ASP A 393 28.05 7.20 6.08
C ASP A 393 26.57 7.53 6.18
N TRP A 394 26.11 8.03 7.33
CA TRP A 394 24.68 8.11 7.65
C TRP A 394 23.94 9.19 6.87
N ALA A 395 24.65 10.00 6.11
CA ALA A 395 24.06 11.00 5.24
C ALA A 395 24.01 10.55 3.77
N PHE A 396 24.41 9.32 3.43
CA PHE A 396 24.12 8.76 2.12
C PHE A 396 22.64 8.38 2.00
N ASP A 397 22.08 8.59 0.81
CA ASP A 397 20.78 8.04 0.44
C ASP A 397 20.90 6.55 0.09
N TYR A 398 19.75 5.88 -0.04
CA TYR A 398 19.70 4.48 -0.42
C TYR A 398 20.45 4.18 -1.73
N LEU A 399 20.30 5.02 -2.76
CA LEU A 399 20.95 4.78 -4.05
C LEU A 399 22.47 4.86 -3.95
N GLY A 400 23.01 5.82 -3.19
CA GLY A 400 24.43 5.95 -2.93
C GLY A 400 25.00 4.72 -2.23
N VAL A 401 24.36 4.27 -1.15
CA VAL A 401 24.77 3.07 -0.40
C VAL A 401 24.69 1.82 -1.28
N GLN A 402 23.56 1.63 -1.98
CA GLN A 402 23.35 0.49 -2.87
C GLN A 402 24.39 0.45 -3.99
N THR A 403 24.71 1.60 -4.59
CA THR A 403 25.72 1.71 -5.64
C THR A 403 27.11 1.31 -5.13
N LEU A 404 27.49 1.76 -3.93
CA LEU A 404 28.74 1.34 -3.30
C LEU A 404 28.75 -0.18 -3.10
N TYR A 405 27.69 -0.72 -2.51
CA TYR A 405 27.57 -2.15 -2.17
C TYR A 405 27.60 -3.09 -3.38
N ASP A 406 26.91 -2.72 -4.46
CA ASP A 406 26.80 -3.56 -5.65
C ASP A 406 28.06 -3.53 -6.50
N ARG A 407 28.76 -2.39 -6.54
CA ARG A 407 29.77 -2.12 -7.55
C ARG A 407 31.17 -1.89 -6.97
N TYR A 408 31.32 -1.15 -5.88
CA TYR A 408 32.60 -0.58 -5.46
C TYR A 408 33.28 -1.30 -4.30
N LEU A 409 32.50 -1.81 -3.33
CA LEU A 409 33.07 -2.53 -2.18
C LEU A 409 33.72 -3.83 -2.65
N ILE A 410 34.92 -4.13 -2.13
CA ILE A 410 35.60 -5.38 -2.51
C ILE A 410 34.83 -6.58 -1.97
N VAL A 411 34.60 -7.53 -2.88
CA VAL A 411 33.96 -8.81 -2.59
C VAL A 411 35.00 -9.91 -2.64
N ASP A 412 35.10 -10.67 -1.55
CA ASP A 412 35.81 -11.93 -1.52
C ASP A 412 34.95 -13.00 -2.18
N LYS A 413 35.44 -13.53 -3.29
CA LYS A 413 34.81 -14.61 -4.07
C LYS A 413 35.56 -15.94 -3.99
N THR A 414 36.53 -16.05 -3.08
CA THR A 414 37.34 -17.26 -2.92
C THR A 414 36.64 -18.34 -2.10
N GLY A 415 35.68 -17.93 -1.26
CA GLY A 415 34.85 -18.84 -0.46
C GLY A 415 33.69 -19.46 -1.24
N ARG A 416 32.93 -20.34 -0.58
CA ARG A 416 31.68 -20.90 -1.12
C ARG A 416 30.61 -19.83 -1.32
N GLU A 417 30.63 -18.81 -0.47
CA GLU A 417 29.74 -17.65 -0.55
C GLU A 417 30.57 -16.39 -0.76
N HIS A 418 30.01 -15.48 -1.56
CA HIS A 418 30.61 -14.19 -1.81
C HIS A 418 30.30 -13.26 -0.65
N ARG A 419 31.32 -12.67 -0.04
CA ARG A 419 31.17 -11.77 1.11
C ARG A 419 31.90 -10.46 0.86
N ARG A 420 31.32 -9.32 1.25
CA ARG A 420 32.03 -8.04 1.23
C ARG A 420 33.08 -8.02 2.33
N ILE A 421 34.22 -7.43 2.05
CA ILE A 421 35.29 -7.23 3.04
C ILE A 421 35.49 -5.75 3.39
N GLU A 422 34.68 -4.85 2.82
CA GLU A 422 34.75 -3.42 3.05
C GLU A 422 33.39 -2.83 3.38
N THR A 423 33.36 -1.89 4.33
CA THR A 423 32.27 -0.92 4.47
C THR A 423 32.63 0.34 3.68
N PRO A 424 31.68 1.28 3.45
CA PRO A 424 31.96 2.51 2.74
C PRO A 424 33.16 3.29 3.29
N GLN A 425 33.33 3.40 4.61
CA GLN A 425 34.49 4.09 5.18
C GLN A 425 35.82 3.37 4.95
N LEU A 426 35.85 2.04 5.03
CA LEU A 426 37.05 1.26 4.69
C LEU A 426 37.41 1.43 3.21
N PHE A 427 36.40 1.45 2.34
CA PHE A 427 36.53 1.72 0.92
C PHE A 427 37.16 3.11 0.66
N TRP A 428 36.63 4.18 1.27
CA TRP A 428 37.18 5.53 1.09
C TRP A 428 38.62 5.63 1.58
N MET A 429 38.94 4.99 2.71
CA MET A 429 40.30 4.95 3.24
C MET A 429 41.24 4.19 2.30
N ARG A 430 40.86 3.01 1.79
CA ARG A 430 41.65 2.26 0.81
C ARG A 430 41.94 3.10 -0.43
N VAL A 431 40.94 3.79 -0.97
CA VAL A 431 41.12 4.61 -2.17
C VAL A 431 42.15 5.71 -1.90
N SER A 432 42.07 6.39 -0.75
CA SER A 432 43.05 7.40 -0.35
C SER A 432 44.45 6.81 -0.20
N MET A 433 44.60 5.68 0.48
CA MET A 433 45.89 4.98 0.60
C MET A 433 46.46 4.60 -0.76
N GLY A 434 45.64 4.02 -1.63
CA GLY A 434 46.04 3.56 -2.96
C GLY A 434 46.59 4.68 -3.85
N LEU A 435 46.11 5.91 -3.69
CA LEU A 435 46.58 7.08 -4.45
C LEU A 435 47.94 7.61 -3.95
N PHE A 436 48.27 7.38 -2.68
CA PHE A 436 49.55 7.78 -2.09
C PHE A 436 50.54 6.63 -1.91
N ILE A 437 50.28 5.46 -2.49
CA ILE A 437 51.04 4.22 -2.26
C ILE A 437 52.54 4.30 -2.62
N ALA A 438 52.93 5.25 -3.46
CA ALA A 438 54.30 5.47 -3.90
C ALA A 438 55.05 6.52 -3.06
N TYR A 439 54.40 7.15 -2.09
CA TYR A 439 54.99 8.18 -1.24
C TYR A 439 55.49 7.58 0.08
N ASP A 440 56.56 8.15 0.62
CA ASP A 440 57.10 7.77 1.93
C ASP A 440 56.33 8.48 3.06
N ASN A 441 55.83 7.70 4.03
CA ASN A 441 55.05 8.17 5.19
C ASN A 441 53.92 9.20 4.86
N PRO A 442 52.99 8.90 3.94
CA PRO A 442 52.02 9.88 3.46
C PRO A 442 50.70 9.85 4.24
N GLU A 443 50.69 9.38 5.48
CA GLU A 443 49.46 9.19 6.28
C GLU A 443 48.67 10.49 6.45
N GLU A 444 49.35 11.64 6.55
CA GLU A 444 48.68 12.94 6.65
C GLU A 444 47.90 13.26 5.37
N GLN A 445 48.51 13.09 4.19
CA GLN A 445 47.87 13.33 2.90
C GLN A 445 46.74 12.31 2.63
N VAL A 446 46.93 11.06 3.06
CA VAL A 446 45.88 10.03 3.00
C VAL A 446 44.66 10.47 3.83
N ILE A 447 44.88 10.94 5.05
CA ILE A 447 43.80 11.42 5.94
C ILE A 447 43.14 12.68 5.36
N GLU A 448 43.89 13.62 4.79
CA GLU A 448 43.34 14.80 4.12
C GLU A 448 42.42 14.42 2.96
N LEU A 449 42.86 13.52 2.08
CA LEU A 449 42.06 13.06 0.96
C LEU A 449 40.84 12.26 1.43
N TYR A 450 41.00 11.39 2.43
CA TYR A 450 39.89 10.69 3.07
C TYR A 450 38.85 11.67 3.64
N ASN A 451 39.31 12.76 4.28
CA ASN A 451 38.43 13.80 4.79
C ASN A 451 37.61 14.49 3.68
N LEU A 452 38.19 14.67 2.48
CA LEU A 452 37.45 15.17 1.32
C LEU A 452 36.38 14.18 0.83
N TYR A 453 36.67 12.87 0.81
CA TYR A 453 35.70 11.84 0.44
C TYR A 453 34.57 11.72 1.47
N ARG A 454 34.88 11.56 2.76
CA ARG A 454 33.84 11.38 3.80
C ARG A 454 32.92 12.60 3.93
N THR A 455 33.45 13.81 3.69
CA THR A 455 32.65 15.05 3.69
C THR A 455 31.95 15.31 2.35
N ARG A 456 32.15 14.42 1.35
CA ARG A 456 31.60 14.51 -0.02
C ARG A 456 31.94 15.81 -0.75
N ARG A 457 33.07 16.44 -0.39
CA ARG A 457 33.58 17.64 -1.06
C ARG A 457 34.31 17.31 -2.36
N PHE A 458 34.71 16.07 -2.53
CA PHE A 458 35.39 15.57 -3.70
C PHE A 458 34.99 14.12 -3.94
N CYS A 459 34.94 13.71 -5.21
CA CYS A 459 34.73 12.34 -5.61
C CYS A 459 35.61 12.06 -6.83
N SER A 460 36.39 10.98 -6.76
CA SER A 460 37.22 10.55 -7.87
C SER A 460 36.38 9.86 -8.94
N SER A 461 36.93 9.76 -10.15
CA SER A 461 36.30 9.02 -11.23
C SER A 461 36.17 7.53 -10.87
N THR A 462 35.19 6.86 -11.50
CA THR A 462 34.95 5.42 -11.35
C THR A 462 36.22 4.55 -11.45
N PRO A 463 37.11 4.66 -12.46
CA PRO A 463 38.30 3.82 -12.53
C PRO A 463 39.24 3.99 -11.32
N THR A 464 39.40 5.22 -10.81
CA THR A 464 40.15 5.48 -9.58
C THR A 464 39.50 4.79 -8.39
N LEU A 465 38.19 4.95 -8.20
CA LEU A 465 37.47 4.36 -7.07
C LEU A 465 37.53 2.82 -7.07
N PHE A 466 37.39 2.20 -8.25
CA PHE A 466 37.45 0.75 -8.41
C PHE A 466 38.86 0.19 -8.16
N ASN A 467 39.89 0.84 -8.71
CA ASN A 467 41.19 0.20 -8.85
C ASN A 467 42.25 0.73 -7.87
N SER A 468 42.00 1.83 -7.16
CA SER A 468 42.97 2.35 -6.18
C SER A 468 43.25 1.34 -5.08
N GLY A 469 44.55 1.08 -4.85
CA GLY A 469 45.02 0.12 -3.85
C GLY A 469 44.96 -1.34 -4.30
N THR A 470 44.52 -1.63 -5.52
CA THR A 470 44.50 -2.99 -6.07
C THR A 470 45.84 -3.39 -6.69
N MET A 471 46.01 -4.66 -7.04
CA MET A 471 47.23 -5.17 -7.71
C MET A 471 47.48 -4.52 -9.08
N HIS A 472 46.42 -4.17 -9.81
CA HIS A 472 46.50 -3.49 -11.10
C HIS A 472 45.65 -2.21 -11.06
N SER A 473 46.26 -1.15 -10.55
CA SER A 473 45.62 0.16 -10.37
C SER A 473 45.44 0.91 -11.69
N GLN A 474 44.48 0.51 -12.52
CA GLN A 474 44.09 1.31 -13.69
C GLN A 474 43.20 2.48 -13.26
N LEU A 475 43.83 3.60 -12.90
CA LEU A 475 43.14 4.77 -12.33
C LEU A 475 42.49 5.67 -13.40
N SER A 476 42.88 5.54 -14.66
CA SER A 476 42.33 6.29 -15.79
C SER A 476 41.80 5.32 -16.83
N SER A 477 40.66 5.65 -17.42
CA SER A 477 40.01 4.81 -18.42
C SER A 477 39.56 5.59 -19.66
N CYS A 478 39.96 6.84 -19.85
CA CYS A 478 39.62 7.60 -21.05
C CYS A 478 40.90 7.86 -21.85
N TYR A 479 40.94 7.38 -23.10
CA TYR A 479 42.12 7.51 -23.95
C TYR A 479 41.76 8.17 -25.28
N LEU A 480 42.70 8.97 -25.77
CA LEU A 480 42.64 9.56 -27.10
C LEU A 480 43.75 8.98 -27.97
N TYR A 481 43.42 8.66 -29.22
CA TYR A 481 44.38 8.13 -30.17
C TYR A 481 44.21 8.77 -31.55
N TRP A 482 45.28 8.70 -32.35
CA TRP A 482 45.31 9.17 -33.72
C TRP A 482 45.92 8.09 -34.61
N VAL A 483 45.27 7.84 -35.74
CA VAL A 483 45.63 6.79 -36.70
C VAL A 483 46.26 7.44 -37.92
N ASP A 484 47.48 7.02 -38.26
CA ASP A 484 48.18 7.42 -39.47
C ASP A 484 47.67 6.66 -40.72
N ASP A 485 47.95 7.22 -41.90
CA ASP A 485 47.51 6.69 -43.19
C ASP A 485 48.42 5.55 -43.72
N SER A 486 48.60 4.52 -42.90
CA SER A 486 49.31 3.28 -43.25
C SER A 486 48.55 2.05 -42.74
N ILE A 487 48.74 0.89 -43.38
CA ILE A 487 48.10 -0.34 -42.92
C ILE A 487 48.62 -0.73 -41.54
N GLU A 488 49.91 -0.55 -41.29
CA GLU A 488 50.54 -0.80 -40.01
C GLU A 488 49.94 0.09 -38.92
N GLY A 489 49.80 1.39 -39.18
CA GLY A 489 49.18 2.35 -38.27
C GLY A 489 47.73 2.03 -37.95
N ILE A 490 46.95 1.74 -38.99
CA ILE A 490 45.54 1.35 -38.87
C ILE A 490 45.39 0.08 -38.03
N MET A 491 46.17 -0.97 -38.32
CA MET A 491 46.06 -2.25 -37.62
C MET A 491 46.64 -2.21 -36.20
N MET A 492 47.75 -1.51 -35.99
CA MET A 492 48.39 -1.42 -34.67
C MET A 492 47.62 -0.45 -33.76
N ARG A 493 47.49 0.83 -34.14
CA ARG A 493 46.86 1.85 -33.29
C ARG A 493 45.35 1.77 -33.31
N GLY A 494 44.77 1.63 -34.50
CA GLY A 494 43.32 1.64 -34.68
C GLY A 494 42.62 0.39 -34.16
N ILE A 495 43.29 -0.77 -34.18
CA ILE A 495 42.68 -2.06 -33.80
C ILE A 495 43.38 -2.69 -32.59
N THR A 496 44.68 -2.97 -32.68
CA THR A 496 45.39 -3.78 -31.67
C THR A 496 45.53 -3.08 -30.32
N GLU A 497 46.03 -1.84 -30.31
CA GLU A 497 46.19 -1.05 -29.08
C GLU A 497 44.84 -0.74 -28.42
N ASN A 498 43.83 -0.40 -29.24
CA ASN A 498 42.47 -0.18 -28.76
C ASN A 498 41.87 -1.42 -28.09
N ALA A 499 42.14 -2.62 -28.62
CA ALA A 499 41.74 -3.87 -27.97
C ALA A 499 42.38 -4.01 -26.57
N PHE A 500 43.66 -3.66 -26.41
CA PHE A 500 44.32 -3.70 -25.10
C PHE A 500 43.77 -2.67 -24.12
N LEU A 501 43.43 -1.46 -24.59
CA LEU A 501 42.83 -0.42 -23.76
C LEU A 501 41.39 -0.78 -23.35
N SER A 502 40.60 -1.37 -24.26
CA SER A 502 39.23 -1.83 -23.98
C SER A 502 39.17 -3.00 -23.00
N LYS A 503 40.21 -3.87 -22.95
CA LYS A 503 40.31 -5.00 -22.02
C LYS A 503 39.98 -4.63 -20.57
N TRP A 504 40.33 -3.41 -20.17
CA TRP A 504 40.15 -2.90 -18.81
C TRP A 504 39.16 -1.73 -18.75
N ALA A 505 38.10 -1.79 -19.53
CA ALA A 505 37.03 -0.80 -19.52
C ALA A 505 37.44 0.62 -20.00
N GLY A 506 38.46 0.72 -20.85
CA GLY A 506 38.86 1.98 -21.47
C GLY A 506 37.81 2.51 -22.46
N GLY A 507 37.29 3.71 -22.21
CA GLY A 507 36.62 4.54 -23.21
C GLY A 507 37.63 5.16 -24.17
N LEU A 508 37.30 5.16 -25.46
CA LEU A 508 38.22 5.48 -26.54
C LEU A 508 37.67 6.59 -27.43
N GLY A 509 38.50 7.61 -27.69
CA GLY A 509 38.25 8.65 -28.69
C GLY A 509 39.34 8.64 -29.76
N GLY A 510 39.00 8.21 -30.97
CA GLY A 510 39.96 8.07 -32.08
C GLY A 510 39.78 9.09 -33.18
N SER A 511 40.87 9.72 -33.63
CA SER A 511 40.90 10.50 -34.86
C SER A 511 41.37 9.65 -36.04
N TRP A 512 40.49 9.49 -37.03
CA TRP A 512 40.71 8.73 -38.26
C TRP A 512 40.86 9.63 -39.49
N THR A 513 40.85 10.95 -39.31
CA THR A 513 40.84 11.96 -40.39
C THR A 513 42.03 11.83 -41.34
N SER A 514 43.15 11.32 -40.87
CA SER A 514 44.35 11.17 -41.69
C SER A 514 44.27 10.00 -42.68
N VAL A 515 43.42 9.00 -42.44
CA VAL A 515 43.25 7.86 -43.35
C VAL A 515 42.63 8.33 -44.66
N ARG A 516 43.27 7.98 -45.78
CA ARG A 516 42.87 8.44 -47.12
C ARG A 516 41.45 8.00 -47.48
N GLY A 517 40.76 8.84 -48.25
CA GLY A 517 39.40 8.58 -48.74
C GLY A 517 39.33 7.50 -49.83
N THR A 518 38.10 7.09 -50.16
CA THR A 518 37.81 6.14 -51.25
C THR A 518 38.27 6.71 -52.59
N GLY A 519 38.90 5.89 -53.43
CA GLY A 519 39.46 6.29 -54.73
C GLY A 519 40.87 6.89 -54.65
N ALA A 520 41.42 7.10 -53.44
CA ALA A 520 42.79 7.59 -53.29
C ALA A 520 43.80 6.53 -53.74
N HIS A 521 44.83 6.95 -54.49
CA HIS A 521 45.85 6.05 -55.02
C HIS A 521 46.70 5.42 -53.90
N ILE A 522 47.04 4.13 -54.06
CA ILE A 522 47.95 3.38 -53.20
C ILE A 522 49.22 3.03 -53.98
N ASN A 523 50.32 3.71 -53.67
CA ASN A 523 51.60 3.54 -54.39
C ASN A 523 52.12 2.10 -54.37
N GLY A 524 52.03 1.40 -53.22
CA GLY A 524 52.60 0.06 -53.06
C GLY A 524 51.89 -1.03 -53.87
N THR A 525 50.55 -1.05 -53.88
CA THR A 525 49.74 -2.05 -54.60
C THR A 525 49.31 -1.58 -55.99
N ASN A 526 49.64 -0.32 -56.34
CA ASN A 526 49.19 0.37 -57.55
C ASN A 526 47.65 0.36 -57.74
N GLY A 527 46.89 0.31 -56.64
CA GLY A 527 45.44 0.27 -56.62
C GLY A 527 44.79 1.54 -56.08
N GLU A 528 43.49 1.46 -55.79
CA GLU A 528 42.69 2.52 -55.17
C GLU A 528 42.18 2.09 -53.79
N SER A 529 42.22 3.02 -52.83
CA SER A 529 41.70 2.80 -51.48
C SER A 529 40.18 2.68 -51.47
N GLN A 530 39.66 1.81 -50.59
CA GLN A 530 38.22 1.74 -50.29
C GLN A 530 37.79 2.77 -49.24
N GLY A 531 38.72 3.58 -48.72
CA GLY A 531 38.47 4.60 -47.70
C GLY A 531 38.46 4.04 -46.28
N VAL A 532 38.01 4.86 -45.33
CA VAL A 532 38.07 4.55 -43.89
C VAL A 532 36.99 3.57 -43.41
N ILE A 533 35.85 3.48 -44.11
CA ILE A 533 34.66 2.73 -43.66
C ILE A 533 34.95 1.25 -43.37
N PRO A 534 35.67 0.49 -44.23
CA PRO A 534 36.00 -0.91 -43.93
C PRO A 534 36.83 -1.08 -42.65
N PHE A 535 37.76 -0.16 -42.39
CA PHE A 535 38.57 -0.18 -41.17
C PHE A 535 37.76 0.18 -39.93
N LEU A 536 36.85 1.15 -40.04
CA LEU A 536 35.92 1.47 -38.95
C LEU A 536 34.96 0.31 -38.66
N LYS A 537 34.57 -0.46 -39.68
CA LYS A 537 33.78 -1.68 -39.49
C LYS A 537 34.57 -2.74 -38.72
N LEU A 538 35.85 -2.92 -39.05
CA LEU A 538 36.75 -3.79 -38.29
C LEU A 538 36.92 -3.31 -36.84
N HIS A 539 37.10 -2.01 -36.61
CA HIS A 539 37.20 -1.43 -35.28
C HIS A 539 35.91 -1.62 -34.48
N ASN A 540 34.74 -1.42 -35.09
CA ASN A 540 33.44 -1.69 -34.49
C ASN A 540 33.34 -3.14 -34.00
N ASP A 541 33.67 -4.10 -34.85
CA ASP A 541 33.54 -5.51 -34.52
C ASP A 541 34.57 -5.93 -33.45
N GLN A 542 35.76 -5.31 -33.44
CA GLN A 542 36.74 -5.44 -32.35
C GLN A 542 36.19 -4.92 -31.01
N LEU A 543 35.55 -3.75 -30.98
CA LEU A 543 34.97 -3.18 -29.75
C LEU A 543 33.84 -4.05 -29.21
N VAL A 544 33.02 -4.65 -30.09
CA VAL A 544 31.99 -5.62 -29.69
C VAL A 544 32.62 -6.88 -29.10
N ALA A 545 33.70 -7.39 -29.70
CA ALA A 545 34.38 -8.59 -29.23
C ALA A 545 35.12 -8.40 -27.90
N VAL A 546 35.61 -7.19 -27.63
CA VAL A 546 36.31 -6.82 -26.39
C VAL A 546 35.38 -5.97 -25.51
N ASN A 547 34.13 -6.43 -25.35
CA ASN A 547 33.25 -5.92 -24.31
C ASN A 547 33.56 -6.61 -22.97
N GLN A 548 33.17 -6.01 -21.85
CA GLN A 548 33.53 -6.46 -20.50
C GLN A 548 32.80 -7.74 -20.04
N GLY A 549 32.25 -8.53 -20.97
CA GLY A 549 31.28 -9.60 -20.71
C GLY A 549 29.85 -9.08 -20.72
#